data_AF-A0A7G9YY97-F1
#
_entry.id   AF-A0A7G9YY97-F1
#
_cell.length_a   1.000
_cell.length_b   1.000
_cell.length_c   1.000
_cell.angle_alpha   90.00
_cell.angle_beta   90.00
_cell.angle_gamma   90.00
#
_symmetry.space_group_name_H-M   'P 1'
#
loop_
_entity.id
_entity.type
_entity.pdbx_description
1 polymer ?
#
loop_
_entity_poly.entity_id
_entity_poly.type
_entity_poly.pdbx_seq_one_letter_code
_entity_poly.pdbx_strand_id
1 'polypeptide(L)'
;MKKRSRVTLMTLMLTVIIFSTLSFSTPAAGSDELKRELLEEIISVDKPELFDDYGELYLAKAKTQAVIQGMEGKDVTWDTKEWVDIFLGIIDDFEEMADLSKSSVPSDHIEAIEIADNMDLNALSGYDISEIPMLAELALKRFYRSEGKFFEDISRNEKETKLKIEYEKISSISYKKGGIYTLSDASRMEFESRRDEWVYKRDMRKASEFIDEASSHLDKARNPSSEIVGAAFMEIIRARDSFEKAKKIYEKHKDKELENVKGIENEIKTVYHRLMLDTLKVVAIYLFILSFFTAIIWMDFRRWGEELDDTRLGEEVIV
;
A
#
# COMPACT_ATOMS: atom_id res chain seq x y z
N MET A 1 79.40 45.97 42.00
CA MET A 1 78.10 46.44 41.47
C MET A 1 77.60 45.56 40.31
N LYS A 2 77.07 44.35 40.56
CA LYS A 2 76.50 43.50 39.48
C LYS A 2 75.34 42.57 39.90
N LYS A 3 74.84 42.67 41.13
CA LYS A 3 73.83 41.73 41.67
C LYS A 3 72.47 42.33 42.04
N ARG A 4 72.31 43.67 42.10
CA ARG A 4 71.03 44.32 42.47
C ARG A 4 70.16 44.80 41.31
N SER A 5 70.64 44.89 40.06
CA SER A 5 69.81 45.31 38.91
C SER A 5 69.18 44.16 38.12
N ARG A 6 69.58 42.90 38.37
CA ARG A 6 69.01 41.74 37.65
C ARG A 6 67.72 41.22 38.27
N VAL A 7 67.54 41.36 39.58
CA VAL A 7 66.37 40.82 40.29
C VAL A 7 65.13 41.66 40.03
N THR A 8 65.23 43.00 40.10
CA THR A 8 64.11 43.91 39.80
C THR A 8 63.71 43.89 38.33
N LEU A 9 64.65 43.69 37.39
CA LEU A 9 64.34 43.58 35.97
C LEU A 9 63.69 42.23 35.62
N MET A 10 64.09 41.12 36.28
CA MET A 10 63.47 39.82 36.07
C MET A 10 62.04 39.76 36.62
N THR A 11 61.77 40.31 37.80
CA THR A 11 60.41 40.27 38.37
C THR A 11 59.43 41.14 37.60
N LEU A 12 59.87 42.23 36.98
CA LEU A 12 59.03 43.13 36.16
C LEU A 12 58.81 42.57 34.74
N MET A 13 59.80 41.87 34.16
CA MET A 13 59.64 41.13 32.89
C MET A 13 58.74 39.90 33.04
N LEU A 14 58.85 39.14 34.13
CA LEU A 14 58.02 37.93 34.30
C LEU A 14 56.54 38.25 34.55
N THR A 15 56.24 39.35 35.23
CA THR A 15 54.85 39.77 35.50
C THR A 15 54.20 40.46 34.30
N VAL A 16 54.98 41.12 33.43
CA VAL A 16 54.47 41.70 32.17
C VAL A 16 54.28 40.63 31.08
N ILE A 17 55.08 39.56 31.06
CA ILE A 17 54.92 38.48 30.06
C ILE A 17 53.76 37.54 30.41
N ILE A 18 53.43 37.34 31.70
CA ILE A 18 52.35 36.43 32.12
C ILE A 18 50.95 37.09 32.06
N PHE A 19 50.85 38.42 32.03
CA PHE A 19 49.56 39.12 32.14
C PHE A 19 49.17 40.03 30.95
N SER A 20 50.04 40.29 29.96
CA SER A 20 49.80 41.37 28.97
C SER A 20 49.41 40.92 27.56
N THR A 21 49.21 39.64 27.30
CA THR A 21 48.57 39.20 26.04
C THR A 21 47.52 38.11 26.28
N LEU A 22 46.66 38.35 27.28
CA LEU A 22 45.28 37.88 27.24
C LEU A 22 44.52 38.77 26.26
N SER A 23 44.22 38.27 25.07
CA SER A 23 43.12 38.77 24.22
C SER A 23 42.74 37.67 23.24
N PHE A 24 41.53 37.17 23.43
CA PHE A 24 40.84 36.13 22.69
C PHE A 24 41.13 36.16 21.18
N SER A 25 41.91 35.19 20.71
CA SER A 25 41.72 34.66 19.36
C SER A 25 40.64 33.60 19.46
N THR A 26 39.57 33.79 18.68
CA THR A 26 38.60 32.78 18.24
C THR A 26 39.18 31.36 18.27
N PRO A 27 38.41 30.32 18.66
CA PRO A 27 38.91 28.96 18.65
C PRO A 27 39.60 28.71 17.31
N ALA A 28 40.88 28.39 17.36
CA ALA A 28 41.60 27.96 16.17
C ALA A 28 40.84 26.73 15.69
N ALA A 29 40.19 26.85 14.53
CA ALA A 29 39.72 25.72 13.75
C ALA A 29 40.92 24.75 13.63
N GLY A 30 40.84 23.59 14.30
CA GLY A 30 42.00 22.72 14.53
C GLY A 30 42.53 22.73 15.97
N SER A 31 41.80 22.17 16.95
CA SER A 31 42.34 21.98 18.31
C SER A 31 42.14 20.55 18.82
N ASP A 32 43.10 20.05 19.61
CA ASP A 32 43.03 18.74 20.27
C ASP A 32 41.75 18.56 21.12
N GLU A 33 41.11 19.67 21.51
CA GLU A 33 39.81 19.69 22.17
C GLU A 33 38.68 19.20 21.25
N LEU A 34 38.59 19.75 20.03
CA LEU A 34 37.60 19.33 19.03
C LEU A 34 37.80 17.86 18.65
N LYS A 35 39.06 17.41 18.52
CA LYS A 35 39.37 16.00 18.32
C LYS A 35 38.80 15.13 19.44
N ARG A 36 38.96 15.56 20.71
CA ARG A 36 38.45 14.81 21.86
C ARG A 36 36.91 14.77 21.87
N GLU A 37 36.26 15.90 21.59
CA GLU A 37 34.80 16.01 21.47
C GLU A 37 34.26 15.02 20.43
N LEU A 38 34.77 15.05 19.19
CA LEU A 38 34.32 14.16 18.12
C LEU A 38 34.54 12.68 18.44
N LEU A 39 35.65 12.34 19.11
CA LEU A 39 35.90 10.97 19.55
C LEU A 39 34.94 10.54 20.66
N GLU A 40 34.62 11.41 21.61
CA GLU A 40 33.63 11.14 22.65
C GLU A 40 32.24 10.94 22.04
N GLU A 41 31.82 11.78 21.09
CA GLU A 41 30.55 11.63 20.35
C GLU A 41 30.46 10.29 19.64
N ILE A 42 31.47 9.91 18.84
CA ILE A 42 31.49 8.62 18.15
C ILE A 42 31.47 7.47 19.15
N ILE A 43 32.28 7.51 20.21
CA ILE A 43 32.32 6.44 21.21
C ILE A 43 30.96 6.28 21.90
N SER A 44 30.27 7.38 22.19
CA SER A 44 28.99 7.41 22.91
C SER A 44 27.83 6.73 22.18
N VAL A 45 27.96 6.47 20.87
CA VAL A 45 26.97 5.71 20.10
C VAL A 45 26.93 4.26 20.58
N ASP A 46 26.01 3.94 21.50
CA ASP A 46 25.79 2.60 22.06
C ASP A 46 24.51 1.97 21.46
N LYS A 47 24.66 1.30 20.31
CA LYS A 47 23.56 0.66 19.56
C LYS A 47 23.87 -0.82 19.27
N PRO A 48 23.96 -1.69 20.29
CA PRO A 48 24.42 -3.07 20.13
C PRO A 48 23.53 -3.89 19.18
N GLU A 49 22.20 -3.77 19.27
CA GLU A 49 21.28 -4.50 18.37
C GLU A 49 21.49 -4.10 16.90
N LEU A 50 21.60 -2.80 16.63
CA LEU A 50 21.86 -2.29 15.28
C LEU A 50 23.19 -2.82 14.72
N PHE A 51 24.23 -2.86 15.54
CA PHE A 51 25.55 -3.33 15.13
C PHE A 51 25.63 -4.86 15.00
N ASP A 52 24.77 -5.61 15.68
CA ASP A 52 24.62 -7.05 15.47
C ASP A 52 23.94 -7.32 14.11
N ASP A 53 22.89 -6.57 13.79
CA ASP A 53 22.15 -6.71 12.53
C ASP A 53 22.91 -6.12 11.32
N TYR A 54 23.66 -5.05 11.52
CA TYR A 54 24.43 -4.32 10.50
C TYR A 54 25.88 -4.11 10.94
N GLY A 55 26.63 -5.20 11.11
CA GLY A 55 28.04 -5.16 11.51
C GLY A 55 28.95 -4.32 10.60
N GLU A 56 28.53 -4.06 9.36
CA GLU A 56 29.18 -3.12 8.46
C GLU A 56 29.22 -1.69 9.03
N LEU A 57 28.16 -1.25 9.71
CA LEU A 57 28.09 0.07 10.36
C LEU A 57 29.02 0.16 11.56
N TYR A 58 29.17 -0.93 12.32
CA TYR A 58 30.16 -0.99 13.40
C TYR A 58 31.58 -0.87 12.85
N LEU A 59 31.89 -1.55 11.74
CA LEU A 59 33.18 -1.41 11.06
C LEU A 59 33.39 0.01 10.52
N ALA A 60 32.35 0.64 9.99
CA ALA A 60 32.39 2.03 9.53
C ALA A 60 32.71 2.96 10.70
N LYS A 61 32.02 2.79 11.84
CA LYS A 61 32.26 3.52 13.09
C LYS A 61 33.70 3.39 13.56
N ALA A 62 34.21 2.17 13.62
CA ALA A 62 35.59 1.90 14.02
C ALA A 62 36.61 2.54 13.07
N LYS A 63 36.34 2.55 11.76
CA LYS A 63 37.18 3.24 10.77
C LYS A 63 37.13 4.75 10.93
N THR A 64 35.95 5.35 11.06
CA THR A 64 35.78 6.80 11.33
C THR A 64 36.58 7.21 12.56
N GLN A 65 36.48 6.43 13.65
CA GLN A 65 37.27 6.66 14.86
C GLN A 65 38.78 6.57 14.60
N ALA A 66 39.25 5.55 13.89
CA ALA A 66 40.66 5.37 13.58
C ALA A 66 41.23 6.53 12.75
N VAL A 67 40.45 7.07 11.82
CA VAL A 67 40.81 8.23 10.99
C VAL A 67 41.04 9.46 11.85
N ILE A 68 40.08 9.79 12.72
CA ILE A 68 40.17 10.95 13.61
C ILE A 68 41.33 10.77 14.60
N GLN A 69 41.52 9.56 15.14
CA GLN A 69 42.65 9.26 16.01
C GLN A 69 44.01 9.44 15.31
N GLY A 70 44.08 9.13 14.01
CA GLY A 70 45.28 9.30 13.18
C GLY A 70 45.59 10.74 12.76
N MET A 71 44.61 11.66 12.77
CA MET A 71 44.80 13.08 12.43
C MET A 71 45.57 13.83 13.52
N GLU A 72 46.43 14.80 13.14
CA GLU A 72 46.96 15.77 14.10
C GLU A 72 45.84 16.73 14.53
N GLY A 73 45.82 17.20 15.78
CA GLY A 73 44.72 18.06 16.26
C GLY A 73 44.52 19.34 15.46
N LYS A 74 45.58 19.87 14.85
CA LYS A 74 45.53 21.03 13.95
C LYS A 74 44.78 20.75 12.64
N ASP A 75 44.70 19.49 12.22
CA ASP A 75 44.07 19.04 10.97
C ASP A 75 42.60 18.66 11.18
N VAL A 76 42.13 18.60 12.43
CA VAL A 76 40.72 18.37 12.79
C VAL A 76 39.96 19.69 12.70
N THR A 77 39.32 19.93 11.57
CA THR A 77 38.65 21.19 11.26
C THR A 77 37.13 21.09 11.42
N TRP A 78 36.44 22.19 11.11
CA TRP A 78 34.98 22.19 11.00
C TRP A 78 34.47 21.17 9.96
N ASP A 79 35.20 20.99 8.85
CA ASP A 79 34.85 20.00 7.82
C ASP A 79 34.94 18.57 8.37
N THR A 80 35.88 18.29 9.29
CA THR A 80 35.93 16.99 9.99
C THR A 80 34.71 16.79 10.88
N LYS A 81 34.25 17.84 11.57
CA LYS A 81 33.03 17.79 12.39
C LYS A 81 31.80 17.54 11.52
N GLU A 82 31.62 18.31 10.45
CA GLU A 82 30.49 18.12 9.53
C GLU A 82 30.45 16.69 8.96
N TRP A 83 31.60 16.13 8.60
CA TRP A 83 31.70 14.74 8.16
C TRP A 83 31.32 13.72 9.24
N VAL A 84 31.71 13.96 10.51
CA VAL A 84 31.29 13.12 11.65
C VAL A 84 29.79 13.25 11.90
N ASP A 85 29.24 14.46 11.85
CA ASP A 85 27.80 14.72 12.03
C ASP A 85 26.98 13.99 10.96
N ILE A 86 27.41 14.00 9.70
CA ILE A 86 26.79 13.21 8.61
C ILE A 86 26.84 11.72 8.92
N PHE A 87 27.98 11.21 9.38
CA PHE A 87 28.14 9.80 9.72
C PHE A 87 27.24 9.38 10.90
N LEU A 88 27.14 10.21 11.94
CA LEU A 88 26.24 9.98 13.06
C LEU A 88 24.77 10.01 12.63
N GLY A 89 24.39 10.98 11.80
CA GLY A 89 23.04 11.05 11.21
C GLY A 89 22.68 9.78 10.43
N ILE A 90 23.62 9.23 9.65
CA ILE A 90 23.42 7.95 8.96
C ILE A 90 23.19 6.80 9.95
N ILE A 91 23.90 6.76 11.08
CA ILE A 91 23.65 5.75 12.12
C ILE A 91 22.26 5.92 12.76
N ASP A 92 21.79 7.16 12.91
CA ASP A 92 20.45 7.44 13.44
C ASP A 92 19.35 7.02 12.45
N ASP A 93 19.50 7.35 11.17
CA ASP A 93 18.60 6.89 10.11
C ASP A 93 18.54 5.34 10.06
N PHE A 94 19.68 4.65 10.21
CA PHE A 94 19.72 3.19 10.25
C PHE A 94 19.01 2.60 11.47
N GLU A 95 19.08 3.26 12.62
CA GLU A 95 18.32 2.85 13.81
C GLU A 95 16.81 3.00 13.57
N GLU A 96 16.38 4.14 13.03
CA GLU A 96 14.97 4.38 12.71
C GLU A 96 14.44 3.36 11.70
N MET A 97 15.18 3.12 10.61
CA MET A 97 14.84 2.10 9.63
C MET A 97 14.74 0.70 10.26
N ALA A 98 15.67 0.33 11.14
CA ALA A 98 15.68 -0.97 11.80
C ALA A 98 14.49 -1.13 12.75
N ASP A 99 14.13 -0.08 13.49
CA ASP A 99 12.99 -0.12 14.41
C ASP A 99 11.66 -0.20 13.69
N LEU A 100 11.47 0.55 12.60
CA LEU A 100 10.30 0.43 11.73
C LEU A 100 10.16 -0.98 11.14
N SER A 101 11.29 -1.59 10.75
CA SER A 101 11.33 -2.91 10.11
C SER A 101 11.08 -4.08 11.07
N LYS A 102 10.99 -3.84 12.38
CA LYS A 102 10.55 -4.82 13.38
C LYS A 102 9.02 -5.00 13.36
N SER A 103 8.29 -4.05 12.78
CA SER A 103 6.83 -4.08 12.71
C SER A 103 6.35 -5.23 11.81
N SER A 104 5.09 -5.64 11.99
CA SER A 104 4.42 -6.51 11.02
C SER A 104 3.55 -5.72 10.03
N VAL A 105 3.57 -4.39 10.11
CA VAL A 105 2.69 -3.50 9.37
C VAL A 105 3.39 -3.00 8.10
N PRO A 106 2.84 -3.23 6.89
CA PRO A 106 3.51 -2.85 5.65
C PRO A 106 3.80 -1.35 5.49
N SER A 107 3.04 -0.46 6.12
CA SER A 107 3.30 0.99 6.07
C SER A 107 4.64 1.37 6.68
N ASP A 108 5.00 0.74 7.79
CA ASP A 108 6.21 1.07 8.55
C ASP A 108 7.45 0.66 7.74
N HIS A 109 7.36 -0.48 7.04
CA HIS A 109 8.38 -0.92 6.08
C HIS A 109 8.50 0.02 4.86
N ILE A 110 7.38 0.57 4.37
CA ILE A 110 7.42 1.56 3.28
C ILE A 110 8.14 2.82 3.77
N GLU A 111 7.84 3.30 4.97
CA GLU A 111 8.52 4.45 5.59
C GLU A 111 10.02 4.20 5.77
N ALA A 112 10.40 3.00 6.23
CA ALA A 112 11.81 2.60 6.32
C ALA A 112 12.52 2.62 4.95
N ILE A 113 11.85 2.16 3.88
CA ILE A 113 12.38 2.25 2.50
C ILE A 113 12.52 3.70 2.05
N GLU A 114 11.59 4.59 2.42
CA GLU A 114 11.66 6.01 2.08
C GLU A 114 12.84 6.70 2.76
N ILE A 115 13.12 6.39 4.03
CA ILE A 115 14.33 6.87 4.73
C ILE A 115 15.58 6.37 3.99
N ALA A 116 15.62 5.07 3.66
CA ALA A 116 16.73 4.46 2.93
C ALA A 116 16.99 5.09 1.55
N ASP A 117 15.92 5.51 0.86
CA ASP A 117 15.98 6.12 -0.47
C ASP A 117 16.51 7.56 -0.46
N ASN A 118 16.35 8.25 0.67
CA ASN A 118 16.79 9.63 0.84
C ASN A 118 18.22 9.74 1.42
N MET A 119 18.83 8.63 1.82
CA MET A 119 20.16 8.61 2.42
C MET A 119 21.25 8.89 1.38
N ASP A 120 21.98 10.00 1.54
CA ASP A 120 23.11 10.37 0.66
C ASP A 120 24.46 9.86 1.20
N LEU A 121 24.78 8.60 0.87
CA LEU A 121 26.06 8.00 1.24
C LEU A 121 27.27 8.65 0.57
N ASN A 122 27.09 9.43 -0.52
CA ASN A 122 28.22 10.11 -1.16
C ASN A 122 28.77 11.24 -0.29
N ALA A 123 27.95 11.78 0.61
CA ALA A 123 28.38 12.77 1.60
C ALA A 123 29.46 12.22 2.55
N LEU A 124 29.60 10.90 2.68
CA LEU A 124 30.65 10.24 3.45
C LEU A 124 32.00 10.12 2.72
N SER A 125 32.10 10.51 1.45
CA SER A 125 33.34 10.42 0.64
C SER A 125 34.46 11.38 1.06
N GLY A 126 34.32 12.03 2.22
CA GLY A 126 35.35 12.87 2.82
C GLY A 126 36.66 12.12 3.11
N TYR A 127 37.77 12.85 3.03
CA TYR A 127 39.11 12.39 3.42
C TYR A 127 39.56 11.06 2.78
N ASP A 128 39.59 10.95 1.45
CA ASP A 128 40.26 9.89 0.64
C ASP A 128 40.07 8.42 1.09
N ILE A 129 39.06 8.13 1.91
CA ILE A 129 38.79 6.82 2.50
C ILE A 129 37.49 6.30 1.93
N SER A 130 37.63 5.60 0.80
CA SER A 130 36.51 4.97 0.08
C SER A 130 35.78 3.87 0.88
N GLU A 131 36.35 3.42 1.99
CA GLU A 131 35.88 2.23 2.70
C GLU A 131 34.68 2.51 3.62
N ILE A 132 34.58 3.72 4.18
CA ILE A 132 33.47 4.14 5.06
C ILE A 132 32.15 4.22 4.29
N PRO A 133 32.05 4.98 3.17
CA PRO A 133 30.84 4.97 2.35
C PRO A 133 30.51 3.59 1.79
N MET A 134 31.53 2.79 1.43
CA MET A 134 31.33 1.41 0.94
C MET A 134 30.69 0.49 2.01
N LEU A 135 31.08 0.62 3.29
CA LEU A 135 30.50 -0.15 4.38
C LEU A 135 29.05 0.25 4.64
N ALA A 136 28.74 1.55 4.66
CA ALA A 136 27.37 2.03 4.77
C ALA A 136 26.50 1.56 3.58
N GLU A 137 27.06 1.56 2.37
CA GLU A 137 26.37 1.04 1.18
C GLU A 137 26.08 -0.46 1.28
N LEU A 138 27.01 -1.23 1.86
CA LEU A 138 26.81 -2.66 2.09
C LEU A 138 25.70 -2.93 3.12
N ALA A 139 25.65 -2.16 4.20
CA ALA A 139 24.56 -2.20 5.18
C ALA A 139 23.21 -1.87 4.51
N LEU A 140 23.16 -0.81 3.70
CA LEU A 140 21.94 -0.39 3.00
C LEU A 140 21.45 -1.45 2.00
N LYS A 141 22.39 -2.06 1.26
CA LYS A 141 22.09 -3.21 0.40
C LYS A 141 21.53 -4.39 1.19
N ARG A 142 22.05 -4.66 2.39
CA ARG A 142 21.52 -5.72 3.25
C ARG A 142 20.11 -5.41 3.73
N PHE A 143 19.85 -4.18 4.17
CA PHE A 143 18.52 -3.69 4.52
C PHE A 143 17.51 -3.93 3.39
N TYR A 144 17.82 -3.47 2.16
CA TYR A 144 16.93 -3.67 1.01
C TYR A 144 16.65 -5.14 0.67
N ARG A 145 17.57 -6.07 0.97
CA ARG A 145 17.31 -7.52 0.80
C ARG A 145 16.29 -8.01 1.82
N SER A 146 16.40 -7.57 3.07
CA SER A 146 15.43 -7.88 4.13
C SER A 146 14.05 -7.35 3.76
N GLU A 147 13.96 -6.10 3.30
CA GLU A 147 12.70 -5.50 2.85
C GLU A 147 12.12 -6.23 1.63
N GLY A 148 12.96 -6.57 0.66
CA GLY A 148 12.56 -7.39 -0.49
C GLY A 148 11.92 -8.71 -0.06
N LYS A 149 12.48 -9.34 0.97
CA LYS A 149 11.98 -10.60 1.53
C LYS A 149 10.68 -10.42 2.30
N PHE A 150 10.57 -9.38 3.11
CA PHE A 150 9.35 -9.05 3.83
C PHE A 150 8.18 -8.86 2.86
N PHE A 151 8.34 -8.02 1.82
CA PHE A 151 7.29 -7.76 0.84
C PHE A 151 6.95 -8.99 -0.01
N GLU A 152 7.94 -9.84 -0.32
CA GLU A 152 7.69 -11.14 -0.95
C GLU A 152 6.76 -12.01 -0.08
N ASP A 153 7.07 -12.14 1.21
CA ASP A 153 6.35 -13.05 2.10
C ASP A 153 4.93 -12.57 2.40
N ILE A 154 4.70 -11.26 2.54
CA ILE A 154 3.33 -10.73 2.69
C ILE A 154 2.54 -10.88 1.39
N SER A 155 3.16 -10.66 0.21
CA SER A 155 2.46 -10.76 -1.07
C SER A 155 1.90 -12.16 -1.34
N ARG A 156 2.58 -13.21 -0.86
CA ARG A 156 2.13 -14.61 -0.98
C ARG A 156 0.87 -14.92 -0.18
N ASN A 157 0.64 -14.16 0.88
CA ASN A 157 -0.49 -14.33 1.78
C ASN A 157 -1.61 -13.32 1.54
N GLU A 158 -1.34 -12.27 0.75
CA GLU A 158 -2.29 -11.24 0.40
C GLU A 158 -3.40 -11.80 -0.51
N LYS A 159 -4.64 -11.48 -0.17
CA LYS A 159 -5.84 -11.96 -0.84
C LYS A 159 -6.44 -10.92 -1.78
N GLU A 160 -6.25 -9.63 -1.50
CA GLU A 160 -6.61 -8.54 -2.40
C GLU A 160 -5.57 -8.45 -3.53
N THR A 161 -6.00 -8.77 -4.76
CA THR A 161 -5.05 -8.91 -5.89
C THR A 161 -4.29 -7.62 -6.17
N LYS A 162 -4.91 -6.45 -5.97
CA LYS A 162 -4.28 -5.14 -6.19
C LYS A 162 -3.12 -4.89 -5.21
N LEU A 163 -3.35 -5.15 -3.92
CA LEU A 163 -2.30 -5.05 -2.89
C LEU A 163 -1.21 -6.09 -3.09
N LYS A 164 -1.57 -7.32 -3.49
CA LYS A 164 -0.59 -8.36 -3.83
C LYS A 164 0.38 -7.88 -4.92
N ILE A 165 -0.15 -7.33 -6.01
CA ILE A 165 0.66 -6.78 -7.11
C ILE A 165 1.57 -5.65 -6.62
N GLU A 166 1.08 -4.78 -5.74
CA GLU A 166 1.85 -3.68 -5.16
C GLU A 166 3.02 -4.18 -4.32
N TYR A 167 2.79 -5.13 -3.41
CA TYR A 167 3.84 -5.76 -2.61
C TYR A 167 4.87 -6.50 -3.49
N GLU A 168 4.45 -7.17 -4.56
CA GLU A 168 5.38 -7.79 -5.51
C GLU A 168 6.27 -6.76 -6.21
N LYS A 169 5.74 -5.57 -6.53
CA LYS A 169 6.52 -4.47 -7.11
C LYS A 169 7.53 -3.92 -6.12
N ILE A 170 7.10 -3.66 -4.89
CA ILE A 170 7.99 -3.16 -3.83
C ILE A 170 9.10 -4.17 -3.58
N SER A 171 8.76 -5.46 -3.42
CA SER A 171 9.72 -6.55 -3.26
C SER A 171 10.75 -6.60 -4.40
N SER A 172 10.29 -6.52 -5.66
CA SER A 172 11.17 -6.45 -6.83
C SER A 172 12.12 -5.26 -6.77
N ILE A 173 11.63 -4.06 -6.43
CA ILE A 173 12.45 -2.84 -6.37
C ILE A 173 13.49 -2.95 -5.25
N SER A 174 13.08 -3.37 -4.05
CA SER A 174 13.99 -3.56 -2.92
C SER A 174 15.06 -4.61 -3.25
N TYR A 175 14.70 -5.73 -3.87
CA TYR A 175 15.71 -6.70 -4.32
C TYR A 175 16.68 -6.15 -5.38
N LYS A 176 16.25 -5.24 -6.28
CA LYS A 176 17.18 -4.57 -7.21
C LYS A 176 18.17 -3.69 -6.46
N LYS A 177 17.70 -2.93 -5.46
CA LYS A 177 18.54 -2.07 -4.61
C LYS A 177 19.45 -2.89 -3.68
N GLY A 178 19.04 -4.10 -3.31
CA GLY A 178 19.84 -5.06 -2.55
C GLY A 178 21.09 -5.59 -3.28
N GLY A 179 21.25 -5.29 -4.57
CA GLY A 179 22.44 -5.57 -5.35
C GLY A 179 22.43 -6.92 -6.08
N ILE A 180 23.60 -7.35 -6.55
CA ILE A 180 23.75 -8.44 -7.53
C ILE A 180 23.18 -9.78 -7.03
N TYR A 181 23.30 -10.06 -5.72
CA TYR A 181 22.89 -11.34 -5.13
C TYR A 181 21.38 -11.59 -5.19
N THR A 182 20.57 -10.55 -5.38
CA THR A 182 19.11 -10.63 -5.41
C THR A 182 18.51 -10.28 -6.78
N LEU A 183 19.33 -10.17 -7.83
CA LEU A 183 18.85 -9.90 -9.20
C LEU A 183 17.89 -10.96 -9.73
N SER A 184 18.12 -12.23 -9.38
CA SER A 184 17.23 -13.34 -9.75
C SER A 184 15.86 -13.19 -9.08
N ASP A 185 15.85 -12.91 -7.78
CA ASP A 185 14.60 -12.69 -7.03
C ASP A 185 13.86 -11.45 -7.50
N ALA A 186 14.57 -10.35 -7.74
CA ALA A 186 14.00 -9.15 -8.36
C ALA A 186 13.32 -9.46 -9.70
N SER A 187 14.00 -10.20 -10.59
CA SER A 187 13.46 -10.56 -11.91
C SER A 187 12.24 -11.46 -11.79
N ARG A 188 12.26 -12.41 -10.85
CA ARG A 188 11.13 -13.29 -10.55
C ARG A 188 9.94 -12.49 -10.05
N MET A 189 10.13 -11.63 -9.05
CA MET A 189 9.07 -10.78 -8.48
C MET A 189 8.50 -9.81 -9.52
N GLU A 190 9.34 -9.22 -10.38
CA GLU A 190 8.89 -8.39 -11.50
C GLU A 190 8.02 -9.17 -12.49
N PHE A 191 8.40 -10.41 -12.81
CA PHE A 191 7.62 -11.27 -13.68
C PHE A 191 6.27 -11.66 -13.05
N GLU A 192 6.27 -12.08 -11.79
CA GLU A 192 5.07 -12.43 -11.04
C GLU A 192 4.09 -11.25 -10.99
N SER A 193 4.59 -10.06 -10.64
CA SER A 193 3.81 -8.81 -10.62
C SER A 193 3.18 -8.49 -11.97
N ARG A 194 3.96 -8.57 -13.06
CA ARG A 194 3.44 -8.30 -14.42
C ARG A 194 2.39 -9.30 -14.85
N ARG A 195 2.59 -10.57 -14.55
CA ARG A 195 1.64 -11.64 -14.87
C ARG A 195 0.33 -11.41 -14.13
N ASP A 196 0.40 -11.17 -12.82
CA ASP A 196 -0.78 -11.00 -11.97
C ASP A 196 -1.51 -9.69 -12.33
N GLU A 197 -0.77 -8.61 -12.62
CA GLU A 197 -1.33 -7.34 -13.14
C GLU A 197 -2.04 -7.53 -14.49
N TRP A 198 -1.47 -8.30 -15.41
CA TRP A 198 -2.11 -8.59 -16.70
C TRP A 198 -3.42 -9.38 -16.52
N VAL A 199 -3.41 -10.42 -15.68
CA VAL A 199 -4.61 -11.21 -15.36
C VAL A 199 -5.67 -10.32 -14.73
N TYR A 200 -5.29 -9.53 -13.72
CA TYR A 200 -6.18 -8.62 -13.02
C TYR A 200 -6.82 -7.60 -13.97
N LYS A 201 -6.02 -6.89 -14.79
CA LYS A 201 -6.53 -5.91 -15.76
C LYS A 201 -7.49 -6.54 -16.78
N ARG A 202 -7.16 -7.73 -17.28
CA ARG A 202 -8.01 -8.46 -18.21
C ARG A 202 -9.34 -8.85 -17.57
N ASP A 203 -9.30 -9.35 -16.34
CA ASP A 203 -10.49 -9.80 -15.63
C ASP A 203 -11.36 -8.59 -15.21
N MET A 204 -10.78 -7.49 -14.72
CA MET A 204 -11.51 -6.26 -14.40
C MET A 204 -12.14 -5.62 -15.64
N ARG A 205 -11.48 -5.66 -16.81
CA ARG A 205 -12.10 -5.23 -18.06
C ARG A 205 -13.36 -6.03 -18.38
N LYS A 206 -13.32 -7.36 -18.21
CA LYS A 206 -14.51 -8.21 -18.39
C LYS A 206 -15.59 -7.93 -17.35
N ALA A 207 -15.21 -7.66 -16.10
CA ALA A 207 -16.16 -7.27 -15.06
C ALA A 207 -16.89 -5.97 -15.46
N SER A 208 -16.17 -4.98 -15.95
CA SER A 208 -16.75 -3.73 -16.49
C SER A 208 -17.71 -4.00 -17.64
N GLU A 209 -17.33 -4.82 -18.62
CA GLU A 209 -18.21 -5.21 -19.74
C GLU A 209 -19.52 -5.84 -19.23
N PHE A 210 -19.45 -6.72 -18.22
CA PHE A 210 -20.64 -7.31 -17.61
C PHE A 210 -21.49 -6.31 -16.80
N ILE A 211 -20.88 -5.32 -16.16
CA ILE A 211 -21.60 -4.23 -15.47
C ILE A 211 -22.34 -3.35 -16.48
N ASP A 212 -21.71 -3.04 -17.61
CA ASP A 212 -22.33 -2.27 -18.69
C ASP A 212 -23.51 -3.03 -19.32
N GLU A 213 -23.34 -4.33 -19.57
CA GLU A 213 -24.44 -5.21 -20.00
C GLU A 213 -25.58 -5.23 -18.99
N ALA A 214 -25.26 -5.41 -17.70
CA ALA A 214 -26.25 -5.44 -16.63
C ALA A 214 -27.07 -4.14 -16.58
N SER A 215 -26.39 -3.00 -16.71
CA SER A 215 -27.01 -1.68 -16.73
C SER A 215 -27.90 -1.48 -17.96
N SER A 216 -27.43 -1.89 -19.15
CA SER A 216 -28.23 -1.82 -20.39
C SER A 216 -29.51 -2.65 -20.31
N HIS A 217 -29.41 -3.87 -19.77
CA HIS A 217 -30.57 -4.75 -19.57
C HIS A 217 -31.52 -4.22 -18.49
N LEU A 218 -30.98 -3.65 -17.41
CA LEU A 218 -31.77 -3.00 -16.36
C LEU A 218 -32.58 -1.82 -16.91
N ASP A 219 -31.98 -0.99 -17.75
CA ASP A 219 -32.65 0.15 -18.36
C ASP A 219 -33.78 -0.27 -19.31
N LYS A 220 -33.56 -1.33 -20.11
CA LYS A 220 -34.61 -1.94 -20.94
C LYS A 220 -35.76 -2.52 -20.11
N ALA A 221 -35.45 -3.13 -18.96
CA ALA A 221 -36.47 -3.63 -18.04
C ALA A 221 -37.25 -2.51 -17.34
N ARG A 222 -36.62 -1.35 -17.10
CA ARG A 222 -37.25 -0.16 -16.51
C ARG A 222 -38.21 0.52 -17.49
N ASN A 223 -37.82 0.61 -18.75
CA ASN A 223 -38.55 1.32 -19.81
C ASN A 223 -38.87 0.35 -20.96
N PRO A 224 -39.80 -0.60 -20.77
CA PRO A 224 -40.12 -1.57 -21.80
C PRO A 224 -40.74 -0.88 -23.01
N SER A 225 -40.24 -1.19 -24.21
CA SER A 225 -40.75 -0.65 -25.48
C SER A 225 -42.09 -1.25 -25.93
N SER A 226 -42.59 -2.27 -25.22
CA SER A 226 -43.86 -2.95 -25.50
C SER A 226 -44.61 -3.24 -24.20
N GLU A 227 -45.94 -3.29 -24.26
CA GLU A 227 -46.81 -3.67 -23.13
C GLU A 227 -46.66 -5.14 -22.71
N ILE A 228 -45.83 -5.93 -23.40
CA ILE A 228 -45.60 -7.33 -23.10
C ILE A 228 -44.67 -7.44 -21.88
N VAL A 229 -45.28 -7.63 -20.71
CA VAL A 229 -44.62 -7.79 -19.41
C VAL A 229 -43.51 -8.86 -19.42
N GLY A 230 -43.68 -9.93 -20.21
CA GLY A 230 -42.69 -11.01 -20.34
C GLY A 230 -41.33 -10.57 -20.91
N ALA A 231 -41.30 -9.59 -21.81
CA ALA A 231 -40.04 -9.10 -22.38
C ALA A 231 -39.21 -8.34 -21.33
N ALA A 232 -39.86 -7.46 -20.55
CA ALA A 232 -39.23 -6.74 -19.43
C ALA A 232 -38.69 -7.71 -18.37
N PHE A 233 -39.43 -8.81 -18.11
CA PHE A 233 -39.02 -9.83 -17.15
C PHE A 233 -37.77 -10.61 -17.62
N MET A 234 -37.65 -10.90 -18.91
CA MET A 234 -36.45 -11.53 -19.47
C MET A 234 -35.23 -10.58 -19.41
N GLU A 235 -35.43 -9.29 -19.66
CA GLU A 235 -34.35 -8.31 -19.57
C GLU A 235 -33.84 -8.16 -18.13
N ILE A 236 -34.71 -8.13 -17.11
CA ILE A 236 -34.25 -8.05 -15.72
C ILE A 236 -33.50 -9.33 -15.25
N ILE A 237 -33.88 -10.51 -15.77
CA ILE A 237 -33.13 -11.75 -15.53
C ILE A 237 -31.73 -11.66 -16.16
N ARG A 238 -31.61 -11.19 -17.40
CA ARG A 238 -30.32 -10.97 -18.06
C ARG A 238 -29.46 -9.96 -17.31
N ALA A 239 -30.06 -8.87 -16.83
CA ALA A 239 -29.37 -7.88 -16.01
C ALA A 239 -28.75 -8.50 -14.76
N ARG A 240 -29.53 -9.34 -14.05
CA ARG A 240 -29.07 -10.09 -12.88
C ARG A 240 -27.93 -11.05 -13.23
N ASP A 241 -28.06 -11.81 -14.31
CA ASP A 241 -27.07 -12.80 -14.73
C ASP A 241 -25.73 -12.14 -15.11
N SER A 242 -25.75 -11.01 -15.83
CA SER A 242 -24.54 -10.26 -16.15
C SER A 242 -23.92 -9.66 -14.88
N PHE A 243 -24.72 -9.07 -13.98
CA PHE A 243 -24.20 -8.56 -12.71
C PHE A 243 -23.53 -9.66 -11.86
N GLU A 244 -24.13 -10.85 -11.78
CA GLU A 244 -23.58 -11.98 -11.04
C GLU A 244 -22.24 -12.46 -11.62
N LYS A 245 -22.07 -12.41 -12.96
CA LYS A 245 -20.78 -12.68 -13.61
C LYS A 245 -19.73 -11.64 -13.23
N ALA A 246 -20.08 -10.36 -13.21
CA ALA A 246 -19.17 -9.30 -12.76
C ALA A 246 -18.77 -9.48 -11.29
N LYS A 247 -19.75 -9.73 -10.42
CA LYS A 247 -19.56 -9.95 -8.99
C LYS A 247 -18.58 -11.09 -8.71
N LYS A 248 -18.70 -12.22 -9.40
CA LYS A 248 -17.75 -13.35 -9.28
C LYS A 248 -16.31 -12.96 -9.60
N ILE A 249 -16.11 -12.04 -10.56
CA ILE A 249 -14.77 -11.55 -10.89
C ILE A 249 -14.23 -10.65 -9.78
N TYR A 250 -15.02 -9.71 -9.27
CA TYR A 250 -14.61 -8.88 -8.14
C TYR A 250 -14.32 -9.70 -6.87
N GLU A 251 -15.17 -10.68 -6.55
CA GLU A 251 -14.97 -11.59 -5.42
C GLU A 251 -13.71 -12.45 -5.57
N LYS A 252 -13.42 -12.94 -6.79
CA LYS A 252 -12.18 -13.65 -7.10
C LYS A 252 -10.93 -12.83 -6.75
N HIS A 253 -10.98 -11.52 -6.99
CA HIS A 253 -9.86 -10.60 -6.73
C HIS A 253 -9.92 -9.93 -5.35
N LYS A 254 -10.98 -10.18 -4.57
CA LYS A 254 -11.33 -9.47 -3.33
C LYS A 254 -11.28 -7.96 -3.45
N ASP A 255 -11.73 -7.47 -4.60
CA ASP A 255 -11.63 -6.07 -4.92
C ASP A 255 -12.69 -5.25 -4.16
N LYS A 256 -12.27 -4.14 -3.55
CA LYS A 256 -13.15 -3.23 -2.82
C LYS A 256 -14.10 -2.46 -3.74
N GLU A 257 -13.82 -2.34 -5.03
CA GLU A 257 -14.72 -1.73 -6.00
C GLU A 257 -16.06 -2.49 -6.13
N LEU A 258 -16.14 -3.73 -5.65
CA LEU A 258 -17.40 -4.45 -5.51
C LEU A 258 -18.45 -3.63 -4.74
N GLU A 259 -18.03 -2.87 -3.74
CA GLU A 259 -18.95 -2.05 -2.93
C GLU A 259 -19.61 -0.94 -3.74
N ASN A 260 -18.90 -0.39 -4.73
CA ASN A 260 -19.39 0.67 -5.58
C ASN A 260 -20.49 0.17 -6.55
N VAL A 261 -20.43 -1.11 -6.93
CA VAL A 261 -21.40 -1.71 -7.85
C VAL A 261 -22.61 -2.35 -7.15
N LYS A 262 -22.61 -2.45 -5.81
CA LYS A 262 -23.77 -2.97 -5.03
C LYS A 262 -25.07 -2.18 -5.29
N GLY A 263 -24.98 -0.90 -5.68
CA GLY A 263 -26.13 -0.10 -6.07
C GLY A 263 -26.93 -0.73 -7.21
N ILE A 264 -26.24 -1.26 -8.22
CA ILE A 264 -26.86 -1.94 -9.37
C ILE A 264 -27.63 -3.19 -8.92
N GLU A 265 -27.09 -3.96 -7.97
CA GLU A 265 -27.78 -5.14 -7.42
C GLU A 265 -29.13 -4.77 -6.77
N ASN A 266 -29.16 -3.69 -5.99
CA ASN A 266 -30.36 -3.21 -5.32
C ASN A 266 -31.40 -2.69 -6.33
N GLU A 267 -30.94 -2.02 -7.38
CA GLU A 267 -31.79 -1.55 -8.45
C GLU A 267 -32.42 -2.71 -9.24
N ILE A 268 -31.62 -3.74 -9.57
CA ILE A 268 -32.11 -4.97 -10.21
C ILE A 268 -33.20 -5.61 -9.35
N LYS A 269 -32.97 -5.78 -8.03
CA LYS A 269 -33.96 -6.33 -7.10
C LYS A 269 -35.24 -5.50 -7.08
N THR A 270 -35.12 -4.17 -7.06
CA THR A 270 -36.28 -3.27 -7.03
C THR A 270 -37.12 -3.37 -8.29
N VAL A 271 -36.48 -3.36 -9.46
CA VAL A 271 -37.18 -3.49 -10.75
C VAL A 271 -37.80 -4.87 -10.90
N TYR A 272 -37.11 -5.93 -10.47
CA TYR A 272 -37.64 -7.29 -10.46
C TYR A 272 -38.93 -7.42 -9.63
N HIS A 273 -38.95 -6.90 -8.40
CA HIS A 273 -40.14 -6.93 -7.55
C HIS A 273 -41.31 -6.12 -8.15
N ARG A 274 -41.01 -4.95 -8.73
CA ARG A 274 -42.03 -4.16 -9.43
C ARG A 274 -42.66 -4.94 -10.57
N LEU A 275 -41.84 -5.51 -11.45
CA LEU A 275 -42.31 -6.32 -12.59
C LEU A 275 -43.12 -7.53 -12.13
N MET A 276 -42.73 -8.19 -11.04
CA MET A 276 -43.48 -9.30 -10.45
C MET A 276 -44.88 -8.85 -9.99
N LEU A 277 -44.98 -7.72 -9.28
CA LEU A 277 -46.26 -7.17 -8.83
C LEU A 277 -47.16 -6.78 -10.01
N ASP A 278 -46.60 -6.15 -11.04
CA ASP A 278 -47.37 -5.75 -12.21
C ASP A 278 -47.85 -6.97 -13.02
N THR A 279 -47.02 -8.01 -13.14
CA THR A 279 -47.42 -9.30 -13.72
C THR A 279 -48.58 -9.91 -12.93
N LEU A 280 -48.48 -9.94 -11.60
CA LEU A 280 -49.50 -10.52 -10.73
C LEU A 280 -50.84 -9.78 -10.88
N LYS A 281 -50.82 -8.44 -10.97
CA LYS A 281 -52.04 -7.64 -11.22
C LYS A 281 -52.67 -8.01 -12.56
N VAL A 282 -51.88 -8.10 -13.62
CA VAL A 282 -52.38 -8.46 -14.96
C VAL A 282 -52.99 -9.87 -14.95
N VAL A 283 -52.32 -10.85 -14.35
CA VAL A 283 -52.84 -12.21 -14.21
C VAL A 283 -54.13 -12.23 -13.39
N ALA A 284 -54.20 -11.47 -12.29
CA ALA A 284 -55.41 -11.37 -11.48
C ALA A 284 -56.60 -10.79 -12.27
N ILE A 285 -56.37 -9.77 -13.10
CA ILE A 285 -57.39 -9.20 -13.98
C ILE A 285 -57.88 -10.25 -14.99
N TYR A 286 -56.96 -10.97 -15.65
CA TYR A 286 -57.33 -12.03 -16.60
C TYR A 286 -58.13 -13.16 -15.92
N LEU A 287 -57.71 -13.59 -14.73
CA LEU A 287 -58.43 -14.60 -13.95
C LEU A 287 -59.82 -14.12 -13.52
N PHE A 288 -59.96 -12.84 -13.17
CA PHE A 288 -61.25 -12.23 -12.84
C PHE A 288 -62.18 -12.21 -14.05
N ILE A 289 -61.69 -11.79 -15.21
CA ILE A 289 -62.45 -11.80 -16.47
C ILE A 289 -62.86 -13.23 -16.84
N LEU A 290 -61.93 -14.19 -16.74
CA LEU A 290 -62.20 -15.60 -17.05
C LEU A 290 -63.22 -16.21 -16.06
N SER A 291 -63.13 -15.86 -14.78
CA SER A 291 -64.12 -16.26 -13.76
C SER A 291 -65.51 -15.68 -14.07
N PHE A 292 -65.59 -14.47 -14.61
CA PHE A 292 -66.85 -13.86 -15.00
C PHE A 292 -67.48 -14.58 -16.20
N PHE A 293 -66.70 -14.87 -17.25
CA PHE A 293 -67.19 -15.62 -18.40
C PHE A 293 -67.59 -17.06 -18.06
N THR A 294 -66.82 -17.75 -17.21
CA THR A 294 -67.17 -19.10 -16.76
C THR A 294 -68.48 -19.10 -15.96
N ALA A 295 -68.74 -18.06 -15.14
CA ALA A 295 -70.02 -17.91 -14.45
C ALA A 295 -71.20 -17.69 -15.42
N ILE A 296 -71.02 -16.86 -16.46
CA ILE A 296 -72.05 -16.65 -17.50
C ILE A 296 -72.36 -17.96 -18.23
N ILE A 297 -71.33 -18.65 -18.73
CA ILE A 297 -71.49 -19.91 -19.44
C ILE A 297 -72.16 -20.96 -18.54
N TRP A 298 -71.80 -21.00 -17.26
CA TRP A 298 -72.43 -21.91 -16.29
C TRP A 298 -73.92 -21.59 -16.07
N MET A 299 -74.28 -20.31 -15.98
CA MET A 299 -75.69 -19.90 -15.87
C MET A 299 -76.49 -20.30 -17.11
N ASP A 300 -75.96 -20.07 -18.31
CA ASP A 300 -76.61 -20.46 -19.57
C ASP A 300 -76.73 -21.98 -19.71
N PHE A 301 -75.69 -22.73 -19.34
CA PHE A 301 -75.72 -24.19 -19.35
C PHE A 301 -76.75 -24.75 -18.37
N ARG A 302 -76.85 -24.17 -17.17
CA ARG A 302 -77.88 -24.55 -16.19
C ARG A 302 -79.28 -24.27 -16.72
N ARG A 303 -79.49 -23.13 -17.38
CA ARG A 303 -80.79 -22.79 -17.99
C ARG A 303 -81.18 -23.75 -19.10
N TRP A 304 -80.22 -24.14 -19.95
CA TRP A 304 -80.43 -25.19 -20.94
C TRP A 304 -80.78 -26.55 -20.32
N GLY A 305 -80.16 -26.92 -19.20
CA GLY A 305 -80.50 -28.13 -18.46
C GLY A 305 -81.93 -28.11 -17.93
N GLU A 306 -82.36 -26.98 -17.36
CA GLU A 306 -83.74 -26.78 -16.89
C GLU A 306 -84.74 -26.81 -18.07
N GLU A 307 -84.43 -26.17 -19.19
CA GLU A 307 -85.26 -26.20 -20.42
C GLU A 307 -85.36 -27.62 -21.02
N LEU A 308 -84.30 -28.43 -20.95
CA LEU A 308 -84.28 -29.85 -21.37
C LEU A 308 -85.09 -30.76 -20.45
N ASP A 309 -85.02 -30.54 -19.14
CA ASP A 309 -85.82 -31.29 -18.16
C ASP A 309 -87.32 -30.94 -18.31
N ASP A 310 -87.66 -29.67 -18.55
CA ASP A 310 -89.04 -29.23 -18.82
C ASP A 310 -89.60 -29.83 -20.13
N THR A 311 -88.77 -29.99 -21.17
CA THR A 311 -89.22 -30.64 -22.41
C THR A 311 -89.43 -32.15 -22.25
N ARG A 312 -88.61 -32.84 -21.45
CA ARG A 312 -88.82 -34.27 -21.12
C ARG A 312 -90.07 -34.50 -20.28
N LEU A 313 -90.37 -33.60 -19.33
CA LEU A 313 -91.63 -33.64 -18.57
C LEU A 313 -92.84 -33.41 -19.48
N GLY A 314 -92.72 -32.55 -20.49
CA GLY A 314 -93.75 -32.37 -21.52
C GLY A 314 -93.99 -33.62 -22.38
N GLU A 315 -92.95 -34.39 -22.67
CA GLU A 315 -93.05 -35.70 -23.36
C GLU A 315 -93.67 -36.79 -22.46
N GLU A 316 -93.40 -36.78 -21.16
CA GLU A 316 -93.99 -37.75 -20.21
C GLU A 316 -95.47 -37.49 -19.89
N VAL A 317 -95.97 -36.27 -20.12
CA VAL A 317 -97.39 -35.90 -19.92
C VAL A 317 -98.25 -36.10 -21.18
N ILE A 318 -97.62 -36.28 -22.36
CA ILE A 318 -98.30 -36.63 -23.63
C ILE A 318 -98.06 -38.12 -23.93
N VAL A 319 -98.56 -38.99 -23.04
CA VAL A 319 -98.79 -40.43 -23.29
C VAL A 319 -100.15 -40.84 -22.76
#